data_AF-A0A3N5P2J7-F1
#
_entry.id   AF-A0A3N5P2J7-F1
#
_cell.length_a   1.000
_cell.length_b   1.000
_cell.length_c   1.000
_cell.angle_alpha   90.00
_cell.angle_beta   90.00
_cell.angle_gamma   90.00
#
_symmetry.space_group_name_H-M   'P 1'
#
loop_
_entity.id
_entity.type
_entity.pdbx_description
1 polymer ?
#
loop_
_entity_poly.entity_id
_entity_poly.type
_entity_poly.pdbx_seq_one_letter_code
_entity_poly.pdbx_strand_id
1 'polypeptide(L)'
;MHAELIINVTPWETRVALLENGSVVEFHVERVAERGYVGNIYKGRVVRVLPGMQAAFVNIGLERTAFLYVTDVYDHLPEFEFMLGRSEDEENYLAHFAAKEEHPLHYTQPSFRIEDLLHEGQEILVQVAKDPLGSKGARVTSHISLPGRHLVLMPTMNHMGISRRIEDESERKRLKEIIDSLRPNGFGFIARTASEGATTENIQAEMEFLIHLWTNIQKRAESLHCPSLVYEDLDITLRVVRDLFTCDVQRLVVDSRPAHERILAFIETFALHLQPSVELYEHSMPIFDAFGIEVELSKALRKKVWLKSGGYILIETTEALIAIDVNTGKYIGKRYLEDTILKTNLEAAKEIAYQLRLRNMGGLIIIDFIDMENAANREYVFNTLKE
;
A
#
# COMPACT_ATOMS: atom_id res chain seq x y z
N MET A 1 11.86 -19.12 -10.01
CA MET A 1 11.61 -17.77 -10.56
C MET A 1 12.84 -16.95 -10.22
N HIS A 2 13.45 -16.23 -11.17
CA HIS A 2 14.60 -15.37 -10.86
C HIS A 2 14.06 -13.96 -10.65
N ALA A 3 13.78 -13.59 -9.39
CA ALA A 3 13.37 -12.24 -9.04
C ALA A 3 14.56 -11.44 -8.47
N GLU A 4 14.69 -10.19 -8.87
CA GLU A 4 15.77 -9.28 -8.45
C GLU A 4 15.19 -7.92 -8.12
N LEU A 5 15.64 -7.30 -7.03
CA LEU A 5 15.18 -5.98 -6.62
C LEU A 5 16.31 -4.95 -6.86
N ILE A 6 16.07 -3.98 -7.73
CA ILE A 6 17.08 -3.02 -8.16
C ILE A 6 16.70 -1.62 -7.64
N ILE A 7 17.59 -1.01 -6.86
CA ILE A 7 17.36 0.28 -6.19
C ILE A 7 18.38 1.30 -6.70
N ASN A 8 17.88 2.36 -7.31
CA ASN A 8 18.66 3.52 -7.75
C ASN A 8 18.33 4.71 -6.85
N VAL A 9 19.34 5.27 -6.19
CA VAL A 9 19.18 6.42 -5.31
C VAL A 9 19.94 7.61 -5.90
N THR A 10 19.20 8.66 -6.22
CA THR A 10 19.75 9.95 -6.65
C THR A 10 19.45 11.02 -5.58
N PRO A 11 20.09 12.21 -5.64
CA PRO A 11 19.78 13.29 -4.70
C PRO A 11 18.32 13.80 -4.77
N TRP A 12 17.61 13.56 -5.87
CA TRP A 12 16.29 14.13 -6.13
C TRP A 12 15.18 13.10 -6.04
N GLU A 13 15.48 11.85 -6.35
CA GLU A 13 14.53 10.75 -6.35
C GLU A 13 15.19 9.41 -6.05
N THR A 14 14.41 8.52 -5.45
CA THR A 14 14.72 7.11 -5.28
C THR A 14 13.80 6.32 -6.19
N ARG A 15 14.39 5.44 -7.00
CA ARG A 15 13.67 4.58 -7.94
C ARG A 15 13.93 3.13 -7.56
N VAL A 16 12.88 2.30 -7.57
CA VAL A 16 12.96 0.88 -7.24
C VAL A 16 12.28 0.08 -8.34
N ALA A 17 12.94 -0.94 -8.85
CA ALA A 17 12.41 -1.85 -9.86
C ALA A 17 12.47 -3.29 -9.35
N LEU A 18 11.35 -4.01 -9.43
CA LEU A 18 11.32 -5.46 -9.28
C LEU A 18 11.45 -6.08 -10.67
N LEU A 19 12.49 -6.89 -10.87
CA LEU A 19 12.72 -7.65 -12.09
C LEU A 19 12.29 -9.09 -11.87
N GLU A 20 11.56 -9.67 -12.82
CA GLU A 20 11.34 -11.11 -12.89
C GLU A 20 11.82 -11.64 -14.24
N ASN A 21 12.75 -12.59 -14.20
CA ASN A 21 13.38 -13.17 -15.40
C ASN A 21 13.92 -12.09 -16.36
N GLY A 22 14.44 -10.99 -15.81
CA GLY A 22 15.03 -9.87 -16.55
C GLY A 22 14.04 -8.87 -17.16
N SER A 23 12.75 -8.92 -16.80
CA SER A 23 11.75 -7.91 -17.19
C SER A 23 11.23 -7.18 -15.96
N VAL A 24 11.04 -5.86 -16.05
CA VAL A 24 10.55 -5.04 -14.93
C VAL A 24 9.07 -5.33 -14.68
N VAL A 25 8.70 -5.97 -13.58
CA VAL A 25 7.30 -6.27 -13.25
C VAL A 25 6.63 -5.20 -12.41
N GLU A 26 7.41 -4.47 -11.62
CA GLU A 26 6.93 -3.42 -10.73
C GLU A 26 7.96 -2.30 -10.66
N PHE A 27 7.49 -1.06 -10.62
CA PHE A 27 8.35 0.11 -10.60
C PHE A 27 7.78 1.19 -9.66
N HIS A 28 8.62 1.64 -8.74
CA HIS A 28 8.29 2.67 -7.75
C HIS A 28 9.25 3.84 -7.87
N VAL A 29 8.72 5.05 -7.75
CA VAL A 29 9.52 6.28 -7.71
C VAL A 29 9.03 7.14 -6.55
N GLU A 30 9.97 7.59 -5.73
CA GLU A 30 9.72 8.57 -4.67
C GLU A 30 10.66 9.75 -4.87
N ARG A 31 10.11 10.94 -5.05
CA ARG A 31 10.89 12.17 -5.14
C ARG A 31 11.06 12.78 -3.76
N VAL A 32 12.27 13.25 -3.46
CA VAL A 32 12.59 13.83 -2.15
C VAL A 32 11.69 15.04 -1.82
N ALA A 33 11.36 15.86 -2.83
CA ALA A 33 10.49 17.02 -2.68
C ALA A 33 9.00 16.65 -2.51
N GLU A 34 8.62 15.43 -2.87
CA GLU A 34 7.25 14.90 -2.75
C GLU A 34 7.13 13.88 -1.61
N ARG A 35 8.13 13.80 -0.72
CA ARG A 35 8.09 12.87 0.40
C ARG A 35 6.93 13.25 1.31
N GLY A 36 5.88 12.43 1.23
CA GLY A 36 4.66 12.60 2.01
C GLY A 36 4.93 12.47 3.51
N TYR A 37 4.05 13.03 4.30
CA TYR A 37 4.04 12.91 5.74
C TYR A 37 3.28 11.66 6.21
N VAL A 38 2.57 10.98 5.30
CA VAL A 38 1.77 9.77 5.60
C VAL A 38 2.61 8.73 6.35
N GLY A 39 2.05 8.17 7.42
CA GLY A 39 2.71 7.20 8.28
C GLY A 39 3.54 7.80 9.41
N ASN A 40 4.03 9.04 9.27
CA ASN A 40 4.79 9.72 10.32
C ASN A 40 3.94 9.96 11.55
N ILE A 41 4.57 9.86 12.72
CA ILE A 41 3.95 10.07 14.02
C ILE A 41 4.52 11.36 14.64
N TYR A 42 3.61 12.24 15.02
CA TYR A 42 3.91 13.53 15.62
C TYR A 42 3.33 13.63 17.02
N LYS A 43 4.03 14.33 17.89
CA LYS A 43 3.48 14.84 19.15
C LYS A 43 2.89 16.21 18.86
N GLY A 44 1.57 16.29 18.80
CA GLY A 44 0.83 17.50 18.45
C GLY A 44 0.13 18.15 19.64
N ARG A 45 -0.26 19.42 19.48
CA ARG A 45 -1.06 20.16 20.45
C ARG A 45 -2.43 20.49 19.86
N VAL A 46 -3.50 20.15 20.56
CA VAL A 46 -4.86 20.54 20.19
C VAL A 46 -4.96 22.07 20.27
N VAL A 47 -5.17 22.71 19.12
CA VAL A 47 -5.29 24.18 19.03
C VAL A 47 -6.72 24.61 19.27
N ARG A 48 -7.68 23.86 18.71
CA ARG A 48 -9.10 24.19 18.77
C ARG A 48 -9.95 22.96 18.60
N VAL A 49 -11.00 22.85 19.40
CA VAL A 49 -12.02 21.81 19.29
C VAL A 49 -13.26 22.40 18.60
N LEU A 50 -13.83 21.66 17.65
CA LEU A 50 -14.99 22.07 16.86
C LEU A 50 -16.15 21.07 17.05
N PRO A 51 -16.99 21.24 18.08
CA PRO A 51 -18.15 20.39 18.33
C PRO A 51 -19.08 20.24 17.13
N GLY A 52 -19.34 21.33 16.40
CA GLY A 52 -20.23 21.32 15.23
C GLY A 52 -19.72 20.46 14.06
N MET A 53 -18.42 20.16 14.02
CA MET A 53 -17.80 19.30 13.01
C MET A 53 -17.32 17.95 13.57
N GLN A 54 -17.52 17.71 14.87
CA GLN A 54 -16.99 16.54 15.59
C GLN A 54 -15.51 16.29 15.28
N ALA A 55 -14.70 17.36 15.37
CA ALA A 55 -13.29 17.34 15.02
C ALA A 55 -12.47 18.36 15.81
N ALA A 56 -11.14 18.21 15.76
CA ALA A 56 -10.18 19.10 16.38
C ALA A 56 -9.05 19.48 15.40
N PHE A 57 -8.54 20.70 15.54
CA PHE A 57 -7.31 21.13 14.88
C PHE A 57 -6.12 20.83 15.78
N VAL A 58 -5.12 20.14 15.24
CA VAL A 58 -3.90 19.75 15.95
C VAL A 58 -2.69 20.41 15.28
N ASN A 59 -1.91 21.17 16.04
CA ASN A 59 -0.62 21.66 15.59
C ASN A 59 0.42 20.55 15.71
N ILE A 60 0.94 20.08 14.58
CA ILE A 60 1.99 19.05 14.48
C ILE A 60 3.32 19.61 13.96
N GLY A 61 3.46 20.94 13.84
CA GLY A 61 4.68 21.60 13.36
C GLY A 61 4.78 21.76 11.85
N LEU A 62 3.73 21.41 11.09
CA LEU A 62 3.61 21.72 9.66
C LEU A 62 3.07 23.15 9.46
N GLU A 63 3.17 23.67 8.22
CA GLU A 63 2.68 25.02 7.87
C GLU A 63 1.19 25.23 8.19
N ARG A 64 0.38 24.16 8.09
CA ARG A 64 -1.05 24.18 8.40
C ARG A 64 -1.35 23.19 9.53
N THR A 65 -2.30 23.56 10.39
CA THR A 65 -2.81 22.66 11.43
C THR A 65 -3.48 21.43 10.80
N ALA A 66 -3.19 20.27 11.36
CA ALA A 66 -3.80 19.01 10.97
C ALA A 66 -5.23 18.89 11.50
N PHE A 67 -6.02 18.02 10.86
CA PHE A 67 -7.42 17.76 11.17
C PHE A 67 -7.59 16.37 11.76
N LEU A 68 -8.23 16.28 12.93
CA LEU A 68 -8.49 15.05 13.68
C LEU A 68 -10.00 14.88 13.91
N TYR A 69 -10.61 13.81 13.40
CA TYR A 69 -12.03 13.52 13.61
C TYR A 69 -12.29 12.75 14.90
N VAL A 70 -13.51 12.84 15.46
CA VAL A 70 -13.91 12.09 16.66
C VAL A 70 -13.74 10.57 16.50
N THR A 71 -14.02 10.04 15.32
CA THR A 71 -13.86 8.62 14.97
C THR A 71 -12.39 8.20 14.87
N ASP A 72 -11.48 9.16 14.73
CA ASP A 72 -10.04 8.93 14.71
C ASP A 72 -9.42 9.07 16.12
N VAL A 73 -10.25 9.28 17.15
CA VAL A 73 -9.88 9.41 18.58
C VAL A 73 -10.53 8.33 19.44
N TYR A 74 -11.79 8.01 19.16
CA TYR A 74 -12.57 7.06 19.93
C TYR A 74 -12.46 5.63 19.37
N ASP A 75 -12.23 4.67 20.26
CA ASP A 75 -12.17 3.24 19.95
C ASP A 75 -13.57 2.68 19.66
N HIS A 76 -14.04 2.81 18.42
CA HIS A 76 -15.17 2.04 17.92
C HIS A 76 -14.71 1.03 16.86
N LEU A 77 -14.52 -0.21 17.32
CA LEU A 77 -14.07 -1.36 16.52
C LEU A 77 -14.81 -1.53 15.17
N PRO A 78 -16.16 -1.39 15.08
CA PRO A 78 -16.88 -1.53 13.80
C PRO A 78 -16.58 -0.45 12.75
N GLU A 79 -16.34 0.81 13.16
CA GLU A 79 -16.04 1.92 12.24
C GLU A 79 -14.56 1.93 11.84
N PHE A 80 -13.70 1.42 12.70
CA PHE A 80 -12.29 1.24 12.41
C PHE A 80 -12.04 0.16 11.34
N GLU A 81 -12.78 -0.96 11.40
CA GLU A 81 -12.79 -1.99 10.34
C GLU A 81 -13.24 -1.45 8.97
N PHE A 82 -14.06 -0.40 8.97
CA PHE A 82 -14.51 0.31 7.76
C PHE A 82 -13.41 1.25 7.22
N MET A 83 -12.72 2.01 8.08
CA MET A 83 -11.65 2.93 7.66
C MET A 83 -10.38 2.24 7.14
N LEU A 84 -10.10 1.01 7.57
CA LEU A 84 -8.99 0.19 7.06
C LEU A 84 -9.22 -0.35 5.63
N GLY A 85 -10.40 -0.14 5.04
CA GLY A 85 -10.65 -0.25 3.60
C GLY A 85 -10.43 -1.63 2.98
N ARG A 86 -11.37 -2.56 3.18
CA ARG A 86 -11.54 -3.73 2.27
C ARG A 86 -12.99 -4.22 2.14
N SER A 87 -13.98 -3.38 1.88
CA SER A 87 -15.28 -3.89 1.38
C SER A 87 -15.43 -3.55 -0.10
N GLU A 88 -15.58 -4.58 -0.94
CA GLU A 88 -16.11 -4.46 -2.31
C GLU A 88 -17.64 -4.26 -2.32
N ASP A 89 -18.27 -4.24 -1.16
CA ASP A 89 -19.72 -4.27 -1.00
C ASP A 89 -20.26 -2.96 -0.40
N GLU A 90 -20.32 -1.89 -1.20
CA GLU A 90 -21.26 -0.80 -0.90
C GLU A 90 -22.72 -1.28 -1.08
N GLU A 91 -22.98 -2.16 -2.05
CA GLU A 91 -24.31 -2.69 -2.37
C GLU A 91 -24.84 -3.70 -1.33
N ASN A 92 -23.98 -4.59 -0.84
CA ASN A 92 -24.37 -5.60 0.15
C ASN A 92 -24.59 -4.98 1.54
N TYR A 93 -23.95 -3.84 1.82
CA TYR A 93 -24.24 -3.03 3.01
C TYR A 93 -25.61 -2.36 2.88
N LEU A 94 -25.96 -1.75 1.74
CA LEU A 94 -27.32 -1.24 1.49
C LEU A 94 -28.39 -2.34 1.62
N ALA A 95 -28.10 -3.56 1.16
CA ALA A 95 -29.01 -4.71 1.26
C ALA A 95 -29.15 -5.26 2.70
N HIS A 96 -28.06 -5.30 3.48
CA HIS A 96 -28.09 -5.71 4.89
C HIS A 96 -28.88 -4.71 5.77
N PHE A 97 -28.91 -3.44 5.37
CA PHE A 97 -29.73 -2.40 5.99
C PHE A 97 -31.18 -2.38 5.48
N ALA A 98 -31.44 -2.87 4.26
CA ALA A 98 -32.78 -2.96 3.69
C ALA A 98 -33.60 -4.14 4.25
N ALA A 99 -32.95 -5.21 4.74
CA ALA A 99 -33.61 -6.44 5.18
C ALA A 99 -34.16 -6.40 6.62
N LYS A 100 -33.91 -5.33 7.38
CA LYS A 100 -34.55 -5.09 8.69
C LYS A 100 -35.55 -3.96 8.56
N GLU A 101 -36.75 -4.31 8.12
CA GLU A 101 -37.93 -3.47 8.32
C GLU A 101 -38.06 -3.21 9.83
N GLU A 102 -38.15 -1.94 10.21
CA GLU A 102 -38.18 -1.42 11.59
C GLU A 102 -36.81 -1.26 12.28
N HIS A 103 -36.03 -0.26 11.86
CA HIS A 103 -35.60 0.84 12.75
C HIS A 103 -35.04 2.00 11.89
N PRO A 104 -35.37 3.27 12.20
CA PRO A 104 -34.89 4.41 11.44
C PRO A 104 -33.37 4.52 11.58
N LEU A 105 -32.73 5.15 10.59
CA LEU A 105 -31.33 5.59 10.58
C LEU A 105 -30.96 6.38 11.84
N HIS A 106 -30.81 5.70 12.97
CA HIS A 106 -29.87 6.12 13.97
C HIS A 106 -28.51 5.72 13.43
N TYR A 107 -27.86 6.67 12.75
CA TYR A 107 -26.48 6.93 13.17
C TYR A 107 -26.58 7.01 14.69
N THR A 108 -26.25 5.94 15.42
CA THR A 108 -25.95 6.09 16.83
C THR A 108 -24.88 7.16 16.82
N GLN A 109 -25.24 8.37 17.28
CA GLN A 109 -24.25 9.41 17.50
C GLN A 109 -23.11 8.71 18.23
N PRO A 110 -21.84 8.93 17.82
CA PRO A 110 -20.73 8.41 18.61
C PRO A 110 -21.05 8.75 20.06
N SER A 111 -21.00 7.77 20.95
CA SER A 111 -21.50 7.93 22.33
C SER A 111 -20.75 9.02 23.10
N PHE A 112 -19.70 9.57 22.49
CA PHE A 112 -18.86 10.65 22.95
C PHE A 112 -18.75 11.72 21.88
N ARG A 113 -18.82 12.97 22.31
CA ARG A 113 -18.55 14.11 21.45
C ARG A 113 -17.07 14.45 21.50
N ILE A 114 -16.56 15.11 20.47
CA ILE A 114 -15.15 15.50 20.42
C ILE A 114 -14.74 16.35 21.63
N GLU A 115 -15.63 17.20 22.14
CA GLU A 115 -15.42 18.02 23.35
C GLU A 115 -15.33 17.22 24.66
N ASP A 116 -15.85 16.00 24.69
CA ASP A 116 -15.72 15.09 25.84
C ASP A 116 -14.37 14.37 25.85
N LEU A 117 -13.76 14.23 24.66
CA LEU A 117 -12.52 13.49 24.45
C LEU A 117 -11.28 14.39 24.43
N LEU A 118 -11.42 15.59 23.87
CA LEU A 118 -10.32 16.53 23.66
C LEU A 118 -10.63 17.91 24.20
N HIS A 119 -9.59 18.57 24.70
CA HIS A 119 -9.63 19.98 25.11
C HIS A 119 -8.50 20.80 24.47
N GLU A 120 -8.69 22.11 24.37
CA GLU A 120 -7.66 23.01 23.84
C GLU A 120 -6.39 22.97 24.72
N GLY A 121 -5.23 23.02 24.08
CA GLY A 121 -3.93 22.93 24.72
C GLY A 121 -3.45 21.50 25.03
N GLN A 122 -4.31 20.48 24.92
CA GLN A 122 -3.96 19.07 25.15
C GLN A 122 -2.85 18.61 24.21
N GLU A 123 -1.89 17.86 24.75
CA GLU A 123 -0.88 17.16 23.95
C GLU A 123 -1.41 15.79 23.55
N ILE A 124 -1.23 15.43 22.28
CA ILE A 124 -1.72 14.18 21.71
C ILE A 124 -0.73 13.62 20.70
N LEU A 125 -0.53 12.30 20.74
CA LEU A 125 0.25 11.61 19.73
C LEU A 125 -0.67 11.28 18.55
N VAL A 126 -0.27 11.66 17.35
CA VAL A 126 -1.07 11.47 16.14
C VAL A 126 -0.22 10.98 14.97
N GLN A 127 -0.79 10.12 14.15
CA GLN A 127 -0.21 9.65 12.90
C GLN A 127 -0.88 10.34 11.71
N VAL A 128 -0.10 10.71 10.70
CA VAL A 128 -0.67 11.26 9.45
C VAL A 128 -1.28 10.14 8.63
N ALA A 129 -2.59 10.24 8.38
CA ALA A 129 -3.35 9.31 7.55
C ALA A 129 -3.46 9.78 6.10
N LYS A 130 -3.52 11.10 5.88
CA LYS A 130 -3.52 11.71 4.53
C LYS A 130 -2.69 12.97 4.51
N ASP A 131 -1.93 13.16 3.43
CA ASP A 131 -1.16 14.38 3.21
C ASP A 131 -2.04 15.64 3.10
N PRO A 132 -1.47 16.83 3.38
CA PRO A 132 -2.13 18.10 3.12
C PRO A 132 -2.51 18.21 1.64
N LEU A 133 -3.74 18.67 1.37
CA LEU A 133 -4.23 18.87 0.00
C LEU A 133 -4.70 20.31 -0.21
N GLY A 134 -3.97 21.04 -1.05
CA GLY A 134 -4.29 22.43 -1.40
C GLY A 134 -4.34 23.33 -0.16
N SER A 135 -5.54 23.79 0.20
CA SER A 135 -5.73 24.64 1.38
C SER A 135 -5.97 23.87 2.69
N LYS A 136 -6.20 22.56 2.63
CA LYS A 136 -6.51 21.73 3.80
C LYS A 136 -5.22 21.18 4.39
N GLY A 137 -5.08 21.25 5.71
CA GLY A 137 -3.99 20.58 6.44
C GLY A 137 -4.10 19.06 6.34
N ALA A 138 -3.06 18.36 6.80
CA ALA A 138 -3.03 16.90 6.84
C ALA A 138 -4.21 16.33 7.66
N ARG A 139 -4.72 15.16 7.28
CA ARG A 139 -5.62 14.38 8.14
C ARG A 139 -4.79 13.48 9.04
N VAL A 140 -5.07 13.51 10.33
CA VAL A 140 -4.37 12.72 11.34
C VAL A 140 -5.32 11.83 12.13
N THR A 141 -4.77 10.80 12.76
CA THR A 141 -5.47 9.86 13.63
C THR A 141 -4.67 9.59 14.91
N SER A 142 -5.32 9.38 16.05
CA SER A 142 -4.62 8.88 17.24
C SER A 142 -4.56 7.35 17.29
N HIS A 143 -5.24 6.67 16.37
CA HIS A 143 -5.10 5.22 16.17
C HIS A 143 -3.80 4.94 15.41
N ILE A 144 -2.69 4.81 16.15
CA ILE A 144 -1.37 4.58 15.56
C ILE A 144 -1.34 3.19 14.93
N SER A 145 -0.75 3.09 13.74
CA SER A 145 -0.51 1.84 13.04
C SER A 145 0.97 1.71 12.67
N LEU A 146 1.57 0.56 13.00
CA LEU A 146 2.96 0.25 12.70
C LEU A 146 3.01 -0.99 11.80
N PRO A 147 3.12 -0.81 10.48
CA PRO A 147 3.11 -1.91 9.52
C PRO A 147 4.46 -2.65 9.48
N GLY A 148 4.46 -3.89 9.95
CA GLY A 148 5.44 -4.91 9.59
C GLY A 148 5.08 -5.61 8.27
N ARG A 149 5.87 -6.59 7.87
CA ARG A 149 5.67 -7.46 6.71
C ARG A 149 4.44 -8.36 6.86
N HIS A 150 4.34 -9.16 7.93
CA HIS A 150 3.22 -10.10 8.14
C HIS A 150 2.15 -9.50 9.06
N LEU A 151 2.56 -8.69 10.03
CA LEU A 151 1.66 -8.07 11.01
C LEU A 151 1.63 -6.54 10.88
N VAL A 152 0.49 -5.94 11.21
CA VAL A 152 0.38 -4.51 11.55
C VAL A 152 0.08 -4.41 13.03
N LEU A 153 0.91 -3.70 13.79
CA LEU A 153 0.66 -3.42 15.20
C LEU A 153 -0.22 -2.17 15.33
N MET A 154 -1.26 -2.28 16.14
CA MET A 154 -2.18 -1.22 16.53
C MET A 154 -2.05 -1.01 18.04
N PRO A 155 -1.07 -0.23 18.53
CA PRO A 155 -0.76 -0.21 19.95
C PRO A 155 -1.73 0.63 20.79
N THR A 156 -2.55 1.44 20.14
CA THR A 156 -3.58 2.26 20.80
C THR A 156 -4.96 1.62 20.76
N MET A 157 -5.11 0.43 20.16
CA MET A 157 -6.38 -0.26 20.01
C MET A 157 -6.22 -1.74 20.38
N ASN A 158 -7.16 -2.31 21.13
CA ASN A 158 -7.17 -3.75 21.39
C ASN A 158 -8.04 -4.48 20.34
N HIS A 159 -7.54 -4.58 19.12
CA HIS A 159 -8.23 -5.22 18.00
C HIS A 159 -7.40 -6.36 17.39
N MET A 160 -8.05 -7.46 17.05
CA MET A 160 -7.44 -8.56 16.32
C MET A 160 -8.12 -8.72 14.96
N GLY A 161 -7.36 -8.53 13.88
CA GLY A 161 -7.86 -8.56 12.51
C GLY A 161 -7.07 -9.50 11.62
N ILE A 162 -7.72 -10.03 10.58
CA ILE A 162 -7.05 -10.79 9.52
C ILE A 162 -7.42 -10.18 8.17
N SER A 163 -6.43 -10.02 7.31
CA SER A 163 -6.56 -9.52 5.95
C SER A 163 -7.67 -10.24 5.18
N ARG A 164 -8.64 -9.47 4.65
CA ARG A 164 -9.75 -10.01 3.86
C ARG A 164 -9.34 -10.79 2.59
N ARG A 165 -8.14 -10.54 2.04
CA ARG A 165 -7.57 -11.23 0.87
C ARG A 165 -7.09 -12.66 1.17
N ILE A 166 -6.99 -13.04 2.44
CA ILE A 166 -6.74 -14.45 2.80
C ILE A 166 -8.11 -15.11 2.75
N GLU A 167 -8.40 -15.91 1.73
CA GLU A 167 -9.70 -16.56 1.56
C GLU A 167 -9.77 -17.91 2.28
N ASP A 168 -8.63 -18.55 2.52
CA ASP A 168 -8.56 -19.84 3.21
C ASP A 168 -8.93 -19.72 4.71
N GLU A 169 -10.06 -20.31 5.07
CA GLU A 169 -10.56 -20.35 6.45
C GLU A 169 -9.65 -21.12 7.41
N SER A 170 -8.92 -22.13 6.90
CA SER A 170 -7.98 -22.90 7.72
C SER A 170 -6.78 -22.05 8.14
N GLU A 171 -6.22 -21.29 7.21
CA GLU A 171 -5.13 -20.34 7.47
C GLU A 171 -5.58 -19.18 8.34
N ARG A 172 -6.80 -18.66 8.14
CA ARG A 172 -7.39 -17.65 9.04
C ARG A 172 -7.44 -18.13 10.47
N LYS A 173 -7.94 -19.35 10.69
CA LYS A 173 -8.04 -19.94 12.03
C LYS A 173 -6.65 -20.15 12.64
N ARG A 174 -5.69 -20.68 11.87
CA ARG A 174 -4.30 -20.87 12.30
C ARG A 174 -3.65 -19.56 12.73
N LEU A 175 -3.73 -18.52 11.90
CA LEU A 175 -3.18 -17.20 12.18
C LEU A 175 -3.83 -16.55 13.40
N LYS A 176 -5.15 -16.69 13.54
CA LYS A 176 -5.88 -16.21 14.71
C LYS A 176 -5.37 -16.85 15.99
N GLU A 177 -5.25 -18.18 15.99
CA GLU A 177 -4.77 -18.96 17.15
C GLU A 177 -3.33 -18.56 17.53
N ILE A 178 -2.44 -18.43 16.53
CA ILE A 178 -1.05 -17.99 16.76
C ILE A 178 -1.02 -16.60 17.40
N ILE A 179 -1.71 -15.62 16.80
CA ILE A 179 -1.64 -14.24 17.28
C ILE A 179 -2.33 -14.09 18.64
N ASP A 180 -3.47 -14.75 18.87
CA ASP A 180 -4.14 -14.74 20.19
C ASP A 180 -3.27 -15.37 21.28
N SER A 181 -2.44 -16.37 20.95
CA SER A 181 -1.54 -16.99 21.92
C SER A 181 -0.32 -16.13 22.28
N LEU A 182 0.14 -15.28 21.34
CA LEU A 182 1.36 -14.49 21.48
C LEU A 182 1.10 -13.04 21.92
N ARG A 183 -0.06 -12.47 21.58
CA ARG A 183 -0.30 -11.04 21.77
C ARG A 183 -0.35 -10.64 23.26
N PRO A 184 0.37 -9.59 23.67
CA PRO A 184 0.20 -9.03 25.00
C PRO A 184 -1.14 -8.27 25.12
N ASN A 185 -1.67 -8.20 26.34
CA ASN A 185 -2.90 -7.46 26.61
C ASN A 185 -2.74 -5.97 26.30
N GLY A 186 -3.73 -5.39 25.62
CA GLY A 186 -3.77 -3.96 25.27
C GLY A 186 -3.20 -3.61 23.89
N PHE A 187 -2.54 -4.56 23.21
CA PHE A 187 -2.08 -4.38 21.84
C PHE A 187 -3.01 -5.07 20.84
N GLY A 188 -3.29 -4.36 19.75
CA GLY A 188 -3.99 -4.91 18.59
C GLY A 188 -3.02 -5.32 17.49
N PHE A 189 -3.41 -6.33 16.73
CA PHE A 189 -2.65 -6.84 15.59
C PHE A 189 -3.56 -7.13 14.41
N ILE A 190 -3.06 -6.87 13.20
CA ILE A 190 -3.74 -7.24 11.95
C ILE A 190 -2.80 -8.07 11.11
N ALA A 191 -3.21 -9.31 10.78
CA ALA A 191 -2.47 -10.16 9.86
C ALA A 191 -2.63 -9.66 8.41
N ARG A 192 -1.52 -9.40 7.71
CA ARG A 192 -1.46 -8.97 6.30
C ARG A 192 -1.53 -10.17 5.37
N THR A 193 -1.80 -9.95 4.08
CA THR A 193 -1.83 -11.03 3.08
C THR A 193 -0.51 -11.83 3.04
N ALA A 194 0.62 -11.18 3.30
CA ALA A 194 1.93 -11.84 3.36
C ALA A 194 2.08 -12.84 4.52
N SER A 195 1.18 -12.86 5.52
CA SER A 195 1.25 -13.81 6.64
C SER A 195 0.80 -15.23 6.27
N GLU A 196 0.22 -15.44 5.10
CA GLU A 196 -0.20 -16.75 4.62
C GLU A 196 1.01 -17.70 4.53
N GLY A 197 0.90 -18.88 5.15
CA GLY A 197 2.03 -19.83 5.24
C GLY A 197 3.19 -19.40 6.17
N ALA A 198 3.13 -18.23 6.82
CA ALA A 198 4.17 -17.80 7.75
C ALA A 198 4.24 -18.70 8.99
N THR A 199 5.46 -19.03 9.43
CA THR A 199 5.66 -19.85 10.63
C THR A 199 5.41 -19.06 11.92
N THR A 200 5.10 -19.76 13.00
CA THR A 200 4.87 -19.15 14.32
C THR A 200 6.06 -18.31 14.78
N GLU A 201 7.29 -18.78 14.53
CA GLU A 201 8.52 -18.11 14.92
C GLU A 201 8.69 -16.77 14.18
N ASN A 202 8.33 -16.72 12.89
CA ASN A 202 8.39 -15.50 12.08
C ASN A 202 7.39 -14.46 12.59
N ILE A 203 6.16 -14.90 12.88
CA ILE A 203 5.10 -14.04 13.44
C ILE A 203 5.50 -13.52 14.82
N GLN A 204 6.07 -14.38 15.67
CA GLN A 204 6.52 -14.00 17.01
C GLN A 204 7.67 -12.97 16.97
N ALA A 205 8.71 -13.23 16.18
CA ALA A 205 9.85 -12.33 16.05
C ALA A 205 9.42 -10.93 15.56
N GLU A 206 8.52 -10.88 14.59
CA GLU A 206 7.96 -9.62 14.10
C GLU A 206 7.10 -8.91 15.14
N MET A 207 6.27 -9.65 15.87
CA MET A 207 5.46 -9.10 16.95
C MET A 207 6.32 -8.44 18.04
N GLU A 208 7.36 -9.14 18.50
CA GLU A 208 8.31 -8.63 19.50
C GLU A 208 9.01 -7.37 19.00
N PHE A 209 9.42 -7.35 17.72
CA PHE A 209 10.01 -6.18 17.10
C PHE A 209 9.04 -4.98 17.11
N LEU A 210 7.79 -5.15 16.64
CA LEU A 210 6.84 -4.06 16.55
C LEU A 210 6.53 -3.46 17.93
N ILE A 211 6.43 -4.31 18.96
CA ILE A 211 6.26 -3.88 20.36
C ILE A 211 7.49 -3.09 20.83
N HIS A 212 8.70 -3.54 20.50
CA HIS A 212 9.93 -2.84 20.85
C HIS A 212 10.03 -1.47 20.15
N LEU A 213 9.68 -1.42 18.86
CA LEU A 213 9.60 -0.18 18.08
C LEU A 213 8.62 0.80 18.74
N TRP A 214 7.42 0.34 19.08
CA TRP A 214 6.43 1.16 19.77
C TRP A 214 6.94 1.69 21.11
N THR A 215 7.60 0.84 21.90
CA THR A 215 8.20 1.24 23.18
C THR A 215 9.23 2.35 22.99
N ASN A 216 10.04 2.29 21.93
CA ASN A 216 11.01 3.33 21.61
C ASN A 216 10.34 4.62 21.14
N ILE A 217 9.24 4.53 20.37
CA ILE A 217 8.42 5.68 19.97
C ILE A 217 7.82 6.36 21.19
N GLN A 218 7.28 5.60 22.16
CA GLN A 218 6.74 6.15 23.41
C GLN A 218 7.81 6.90 24.22
N LYS A 219 8.99 6.30 24.42
CA LYS A 219 10.12 6.95 25.12
C LYS A 219 10.57 8.24 24.42
N ARG A 220 10.59 8.25 23.08
CA ARG A 220 10.87 9.47 22.30
C ARG A 220 9.77 10.51 22.47
N ALA A 221 8.50 10.10 22.45
CA ALA A 221 7.37 11.01 22.63
C ALA A 221 7.37 11.69 24.01
N GLU A 222 7.80 10.98 25.06
CA GLU A 222 7.93 11.54 26.41
C GLU A 222 9.04 12.59 26.52
N SER A 223 10.17 12.38 25.84
CA SER A 223 11.32 13.28 25.90
C SER A 223 11.21 14.52 25.00
N LEU A 224 10.44 14.44 23.91
CA LEU A 224 10.32 15.52 22.93
C LEU A 224 9.28 16.58 23.34
N HIS A 225 9.59 17.83 23.00
CA HIS A 225 8.71 18.98 23.23
C HIS A 225 7.72 19.12 22.06
N CYS A 226 6.47 19.42 22.37
CA CYS A 226 5.42 19.60 21.37
C CYS A 226 5.47 21.00 20.73
N PRO A 227 5.34 21.15 19.39
CA PRO A 227 5.16 20.10 18.38
C PRO A 227 6.47 19.50 17.86
N SER A 228 6.52 18.18 17.67
CA SER A 228 7.71 17.48 17.17
C SER A 228 7.38 16.20 16.39
N LEU A 229 8.21 15.88 15.40
CA LEU A 229 8.24 14.55 14.77
C LEU A 229 8.83 13.54 15.77
N VAL A 230 8.07 12.48 16.08
CA VAL A 230 8.49 11.41 17.01
C VAL A 230 9.04 10.22 16.23
N TYR A 231 8.38 9.87 15.13
CA TYR A 231 8.73 8.75 14.26
C TYR A 231 8.48 9.13 12.81
N GLU A 232 9.49 8.89 11.98
CA GLU A 232 9.41 8.98 10.53
C GLU A 232 9.19 7.57 9.99
N ASP A 233 8.15 7.38 9.17
CA ASP A 233 7.85 6.09 8.55
C ASP A 233 8.89 5.72 7.47
N LEU A 234 8.85 4.46 7.04
CA LEU A 234 9.78 3.90 6.08
C LEU A 234 9.77 4.68 4.76
N ASP A 235 10.97 5.07 4.31
CA ASP A 235 11.21 5.56 2.94
C ASP A 235 10.85 4.47 1.92
N ILE A 236 10.71 4.84 0.63
CA ILE A 236 10.34 3.86 -0.40
C ILE A 236 11.29 2.66 -0.44
N THR A 237 12.58 2.88 -0.16
CA THR A 237 13.60 1.83 -0.12
C THR A 237 13.24 0.78 0.92
N LEU A 238 13.05 1.19 2.18
CA LEU A 238 12.74 0.27 3.27
C LEU A 238 11.32 -0.30 3.17
N ARG A 239 10.37 0.46 2.62
CA ARG A 239 9.00 -0.01 2.35
C ARG A 239 8.98 -1.15 1.34
N VAL A 240 9.70 -1.00 0.23
CA VAL A 240 9.80 -2.04 -0.79
C VAL A 240 10.59 -3.24 -0.25
N VAL A 241 11.64 -3.03 0.55
CA VAL A 241 12.32 -4.15 1.23
C VAL A 241 11.36 -4.90 2.15
N ARG A 242 10.54 -4.21 2.94
CA ARG A 242 9.54 -4.85 3.80
C ARG A 242 8.51 -5.66 3.00
N ASP A 243 7.98 -5.07 1.93
CA ASP A 243 6.82 -5.60 1.22
C ASP A 243 7.16 -6.59 0.08
N LEU A 244 8.24 -6.35 -0.68
CA LEU A 244 8.59 -7.13 -1.89
C LEU A 244 9.81 -8.04 -1.72
N PHE A 245 10.71 -7.78 -0.77
CA PHE A 245 11.92 -8.60 -0.62
C PHE A 245 11.61 -9.91 0.09
N THR A 246 11.14 -10.90 -0.65
CA THR A 246 10.80 -12.24 -0.16
C THR A 246 11.91 -13.25 -0.43
N CYS A 247 11.78 -14.48 0.07
CA CYS A 247 12.70 -15.59 -0.25
C CYS A 247 12.77 -15.91 -1.76
N ASP A 248 11.79 -15.46 -2.55
CA ASP A 248 11.77 -15.63 -4.00
C ASP A 248 12.66 -14.63 -4.72
N VAL A 249 13.03 -13.53 -4.04
CA VAL A 249 13.97 -12.53 -4.53
C VAL A 249 15.39 -12.99 -4.24
N GLN A 250 16.16 -13.25 -5.29
CA GLN A 250 17.50 -13.84 -5.18
C GLN A 250 18.53 -12.82 -4.70
N ARG A 251 18.39 -11.58 -5.18
CA ARG A 251 19.29 -10.48 -4.83
C ARG A 251 18.59 -9.14 -4.86
N LEU A 252 19.03 -8.27 -3.96
CA LEU A 252 18.73 -6.86 -3.90
C LEU A 252 20.02 -6.11 -4.23
N VAL A 253 19.98 -5.28 -5.27
CA VAL A 253 21.13 -4.50 -5.70
C VAL A 253 20.83 -3.02 -5.53
N VAL A 254 21.67 -2.30 -4.79
CA VAL A 254 21.52 -0.86 -4.53
C VAL A 254 22.79 -0.11 -4.90
N ASP A 255 22.66 1.06 -5.51
CA ASP A 255 23.82 1.85 -6.01
C ASP A 255 24.33 2.93 -5.04
N SER A 256 23.76 3.00 -3.84
CA SER A 256 24.08 4.01 -2.84
C SER A 256 24.52 3.38 -1.53
N ARG A 257 25.76 3.68 -1.11
CA ARG A 257 26.32 3.17 0.15
C ARG A 257 25.49 3.55 1.39
N PRO A 258 25.04 4.81 1.56
CA PRO A 258 24.14 5.15 2.67
C PRO A 258 22.81 4.38 2.63
N ALA A 259 22.27 4.07 1.46
CA ALA A 259 21.05 3.28 1.35
C ALA A 259 21.30 1.81 1.69
N HIS A 260 22.39 1.24 1.20
CA HIS A 260 22.84 -0.12 1.51
C HIS A 260 22.98 -0.35 3.02
N GLU A 261 23.64 0.56 3.74
CA GLU A 261 23.79 0.47 5.20
C GLU A 261 22.43 0.51 5.93
N ARG A 262 21.50 1.37 5.50
CA ARG A 262 20.14 1.42 6.07
C ARG A 262 19.37 0.13 5.81
N ILE A 263 19.47 -0.43 4.61
CA ILE A 263 18.81 -1.68 4.22
C ILE A 263 19.36 -2.84 5.06
N LEU A 264 20.67 -2.94 5.23
CA LEU A 264 21.29 -3.97 6.07
C LEU A 264 20.83 -3.86 7.52
N ALA A 265 20.88 -2.66 8.12
CA ALA A 265 20.41 -2.44 9.49
C ALA A 265 18.92 -2.80 9.66
N PHE A 266 18.10 -2.52 8.64
CA PHE A 266 16.70 -2.92 8.61
C PHE A 266 16.58 -4.46 8.56
N ILE A 267 17.19 -5.12 7.57
CA ILE A 267 17.09 -6.58 7.35
C ILE A 267 17.65 -7.38 8.53
N GLU A 268 18.70 -6.91 9.20
CA GLU A 268 19.22 -7.52 10.43
C GLU A 268 18.13 -7.71 11.49
N THR A 269 17.10 -6.86 11.47
CA THR A 269 16.02 -6.89 12.44
C THR A 269 14.85 -7.79 12.02
N PHE A 270 14.59 -7.95 10.71
CA PHE A 270 13.38 -8.63 10.21
C PHE A 270 13.64 -9.94 9.45
N ALA A 271 14.80 -10.08 8.80
CA ALA A 271 15.06 -11.16 7.85
C ALA A 271 16.57 -11.41 7.67
N LEU A 272 17.29 -11.68 8.76
CA LEU A 272 18.76 -11.88 8.75
C LEU A 272 19.23 -12.88 7.67
N HIS A 273 18.42 -13.89 7.34
CA HIS A 273 18.73 -14.87 6.30
C HIS A 273 18.84 -14.28 4.88
N LEU A 274 18.26 -13.11 4.62
CA LEU A 274 18.34 -12.40 3.34
C LEU A 274 19.52 -11.42 3.26
N GLN A 275 20.27 -11.21 4.35
CA GLN A 275 21.44 -10.33 4.37
C GLN A 275 22.48 -10.65 3.28
N PRO A 276 22.80 -11.93 2.97
CA PRO A 276 23.77 -12.27 1.93
C PRO A 276 23.31 -11.90 0.51
N SER A 277 22.01 -11.69 0.32
CA SER A 277 21.40 -11.33 -0.96
C SER A 277 21.43 -9.83 -1.24
N VAL A 278 21.93 -9.01 -0.32
CA VAL A 278 22.02 -7.56 -0.50
C VAL A 278 23.41 -7.19 -1.02
N GLU A 279 23.46 -6.59 -2.21
CA GLU A 279 24.67 -6.23 -2.93
C GLU A 279 24.74 -4.71 -3.15
N LEU A 280 25.94 -4.14 -2.96
CA LEU A 280 26.25 -2.76 -3.34
C LEU A 280 26.77 -2.72 -4.78
N TYR A 281 26.12 -1.93 -5.63
CA TYR A 281 26.54 -1.70 -7.00
C TYR A 281 27.61 -0.60 -7.05
N GLU A 282 28.83 -0.95 -7.45
CA GLU A 282 29.99 -0.04 -7.50
C GLU A 282 30.52 0.20 -8.92
N HIS A 283 29.80 -0.22 -9.96
CA HIS A 283 30.23 -0.02 -11.34
C HIS A 283 29.97 1.41 -11.84
N SER A 284 30.69 1.80 -12.90
CA SER A 284 30.62 3.15 -13.48
C SER A 284 29.39 3.41 -14.36
N MET A 285 28.80 2.35 -14.93
CA MET A 285 27.54 2.45 -15.68
C MET A 285 26.38 2.64 -14.69
N PRO A 286 25.37 3.49 -14.95
CA PRO A 286 24.21 3.60 -14.08
C PRO A 286 23.50 2.25 -13.91
N ILE A 287 23.06 1.94 -12.69
CA ILE A 287 22.48 0.64 -12.36
C ILE A 287 21.29 0.29 -13.26
N PHE A 288 20.39 1.21 -13.56
CA PHE A 288 19.24 0.92 -14.44
C PHE A 288 19.61 0.70 -15.90
N ASP A 289 20.68 1.32 -16.39
CA ASP A 289 21.19 1.07 -17.74
C ASP A 289 21.84 -0.32 -17.82
N ALA A 290 22.61 -0.69 -16.79
CA ALA A 290 23.28 -1.99 -16.71
C ALA A 290 22.30 -3.16 -16.69
N PHE A 291 21.14 -2.98 -16.07
CA PHE A 291 20.07 -3.98 -16.02
C PHE A 291 19.04 -3.83 -17.16
N GLY A 292 19.19 -2.86 -18.06
CA GLY A 292 18.27 -2.63 -19.19
C GLY A 292 16.90 -2.04 -18.81
N ILE A 293 16.72 -1.66 -17.55
CA ILE A 293 15.49 -1.11 -16.97
C ILE A 293 15.11 0.20 -17.67
N GLU A 294 16.07 1.09 -17.91
CA GLU A 294 15.81 2.41 -18.48
C GLU A 294 15.17 2.31 -19.88
N VAL A 295 15.61 1.35 -20.69
CA VAL A 295 15.06 1.08 -22.03
C VAL A 295 13.64 0.53 -21.95
N GLU A 296 13.37 -0.34 -20.97
CA GLU A 296 12.04 -0.92 -20.75
C GLU A 296 11.05 0.13 -20.26
N LEU A 297 11.43 0.94 -19.27
CA LEU A 297 10.61 2.06 -18.76
C LEU A 297 10.33 3.09 -19.86
N SER A 298 11.33 3.44 -20.67
CA SER A 298 11.16 4.37 -21.80
C SER A 298 10.18 3.86 -22.86
N LYS A 299 10.04 2.54 -23.03
CA LYS A 299 9.03 1.93 -23.90
C LYS A 299 7.67 1.91 -23.22
N ALA A 300 7.64 1.52 -21.95
CA ALA A 300 6.43 1.39 -21.17
C ALA A 300 5.73 2.72 -20.92
N LEU A 301 6.44 3.85 -20.78
CA LEU A 301 5.81 5.16 -20.55
C LEU A 301 5.14 5.75 -21.81
N ARG A 302 5.28 5.11 -22.98
CA ARG A 302 4.65 5.60 -24.21
C ARG A 302 3.14 5.40 -24.15
N LYS A 303 2.38 6.34 -24.73
CA LYS A 303 0.94 6.16 -24.93
C LYS A 303 0.60 4.89 -25.70
N LYS A 304 1.42 4.55 -26.69
CA LYS A 304 1.27 3.37 -27.55
C LYS A 304 2.24 2.26 -27.13
N VAL A 305 1.71 1.10 -26.73
CA VAL A 305 2.47 -0.09 -26.32
C VAL A 305 2.20 -1.22 -27.32
N TRP A 306 3.25 -1.83 -27.85
CA TRP A 306 3.13 -2.90 -28.86
C TRP A 306 3.00 -4.27 -28.21
N LEU A 307 2.08 -5.08 -28.74
CA LEU A 307 1.88 -6.48 -28.35
C LEU A 307 2.80 -7.40 -29.15
N LYS A 308 3.06 -8.61 -28.63
CA LYS A 308 3.96 -9.60 -29.24
C LYS A 308 3.51 -10.02 -30.63
N SER A 309 2.20 -10.12 -30.86
CA SER A 309 1.63 -10.44 -32.17
C SER A 309 1.67 -9.29 -33.18
N GLY A 310 2.00 -8.05 -32.77
CA GLY A 310 2.03 -6.87 -33.66
C GLY A 310 0.78 -6.00 -33.61
N GLY A 311 -0.16 -6.33 -32.71
CA GLY A 311 -1.18 -5.39 -32.23
C GLY A 311 -0.57 -4.35 -31.28
N TYR A 312 -1.39 -3.43 -30.78
CA TYR A 312 -0.96 -2.45 -29.80
C TYR A 312 -2.12 -2.00 -28.92
N ILE A 313 -1.79 -1.53 -27.71
CA ILE A 313 -2.73 -0.84 -26.82
C ILE A 313 -2.39 0.66 -26.78
N LEU A 314 -3.40 1.50 -26.69
CA LEU A 314 -3.27 2.95 -26.50
C LEU A 314 -3.84 3.31 -25.13
N ILE A 315 -3.01 3.93 -24.27
CA ILE A 315 -3.40 4.31 -22.92
C ILE A 315 -3.53 5.83 -22.84
N GLU A 316 -4.73 6.31 -22.52
CA GLU A 316 -5.04 7.73 -22.35
C GLU A 316 -5.55 8.03 -20.93
N THR A 317 -4.87 8.96 -20.26
CA THR A 317 -5.25 9.44 -18.93
C THR A 317 -6.05 10.74 -19.06
N THR A 318 -7.27 10.76 -18.50
CA THR A 318 -8.10 11.96 -18.39
C THR A 318 -8.19 12.41 -16.93
N GLU A 319 -8.94 13.47 -16.64
CA GLU A 319 -9.13 13.96 -15.27
C GLU A 319 -9.89 12.96 -14.38
N ALA A 320 -10.86 12.23 -14.95
CA ALA A 320 -11.75 11.37 -14.18
C ALA A 320 -11.48 9.87 -14.36
N LEU A 321 -10.88 9.46 -15.49
CA LEU A 321 -10.71 8.06 -15.84
C LEU A 321 -9.51 7.81 -16.76
N ILE A 322 -9.13 6.53 -16.85
CA ILE A 322 -8.11 6.03 -17.76
C ILE A 322 -8.81 5.20 -18.84
N ALA A 323 -8.62 5.56 -20.11
CA ALA A 323 -9.15 4.84 -21.26
C ALA A 323 -8.04 4.05 -21.94
N ILE A 324 -8.31 2.77 -22.24
CA ILE A 324 -7.36 1.87 -22.91
C ILE A 324 -8.04 1.28 -24.15
N ASP A 325 -7.46 1.51 -25.32
CA ASP A 325 -7.96 1.02 -26.62
C ASP A 325 -7.05 -0.08 -27.18
N VAL A 326 -7.64 -1.21 -27.62
CA VAL A 326 -6.92 -2.38 -28.13
C VAL A 326 -7.02 -2.48 -29.65
N ASN A 327 -5.88 -2.53 -30.33
CA ASN A 327 -5.81 -2.56 -31.79
C ASN A 327 -5.04 -3.79 -32.31
N THR A 328 -5.53 -4.39 -33.39
CA THR A 328 -4.84 -5.49 -34.10
C THR A 328 -3.60 -5.04 -34.86
N GLY A 329 -3.49 -3.74 -35.20
CA GLY A 329 -2.29 -3.14 -35.78
C GLY A 329 -1.84 -3.81 -37.07
N LYS A 330 -0.60 -4.36 -37.08
CA LYS A 330 -0.03 -5.06 -38.25
C LYS A 330 -0.28 -6.57 -38.23
N TYR A 331 -0.98 -7.08 -37.21
CA TYR A 331 -1.21 -8.52 -37.06
C TYR A 331 -2.30 -8.99 -38.03
N ILE A 332 -1.88 -9.53 -39.16
CA ILE A 332 -2.76 -10.19 -40.13
C ILE A 332 -2.65 -11.69 -39.86
N GLY A 333 -3.67 -12.26 -39.22
CA GLY A 333 -3.70 -13.68 -38.88
C GLY A 333 -3.65 -14.59 -40.11
N LYS A 334 -3.41 -15.90 -39.88
CA LYS A 334 -3.18 -16.86 -40.97
C LYS A 334 -4.45 -17.55 -41.50
N ARG A 335 -5.53 -17.68 -40.72
CA ARG A 335 -6.70 -18.52 -41.08
C ARG A 335 -8.08 -17.95 -40.73
N TYR A 336 -8.32 -17.49 -39.50
CA TYR A 336 -9.61 -16.94 -39.07
C TYR A 336 -9.45 -15.59 -38.35
N LEU A 337 -10.37 -14.66 -38.64
CA LEU A 337 -10.37 -13.33 -38.04
C LEU A 337 -10.66 -13.40 -36.53
N GLU A 338 -11.59 -14.25 -36.10
CA GLU A 338 -11.94 -14.41 -34.68
C GLU A 338 -10.76 -14.91 -33.83
N ASP A 339 -10.00 -15.90 -34.30
CA ASP A 339 -8.81 -16.39 -33.57
C ASP A 339 -7.75 -15.28 -33.41
N THR A 340 -7.66 -14.41 -34.42
CA THR A 340 -6.74 -13.27 -34.43
C THR A 340 -7.15 -12.23 -33.39
N ILE A 341 -8.45 -11.93 -33.31
CA ILE A 341 -9.05 -11.02 -32.34
C ILE A 341 -8.87 -11.57 -30.92
N LEU A 342 -9.28 -12.82 -30.68
CA LEU A 342 -9.16 -13.47 -29.39
C LEU A 342 -7.73 -13.45 -28.89
N LYS A 343 -6.77 -13.86 -29.72
CA LYS A 343 -5.36 -13.84 -29.34
C LYS A 343 -4.84 -12.44 -29.04
N THR A 344 -5.27 -11.43 -29.80
CA THR A 344 -4.88 -10.03 -29.57
C THR A 344 -5.44 -9.54 -28.24
N ASN A 345 -6.71 -9.81 -27.94
CA ASN A 345 -7.35 -9.42 -26.68
C ASN A 345 -6.73 -10.13 -25.47
N LEU A 346 -6.35 -11.40 -25.59
CA LEU A 346 -5.65 -12.13 -24.52
C LEU A 346 -4.24 -11.58 -24.26
N GLU A 347 -3.50 -11.23 -25.33
CA GLU A 347 -2.21 -10.54 -25.18
C GLU A 347 -2.39 -9.15 -24.55
N ALA A 348 -3.42 -8.41 -24.98
CA ALA A 348 -3.74 -7.09 -24.45
C ALA A 348 -4.14 -7.16 -22.97
N ALA A 349 -4.96 -8.12 -22.54
CA ALA A 349 -5.35 -8.26 -21.14
C ALA A 349 -4.13 -8.40 -20.21
N LYS A 350 -3.17 -9.26 -20.58
CA LYS A 350 -1.93 -9.45 -19.82
C LYS A 350 -1.05 -8.20 -19.81
N GLU A 351 -0.91 -7.55 -20.98
CA GLU A 351 -0.13 -6.31 -21.09
C GLU A 351 -0.78 -5.15 -20.32
N ILE A 352 -2.10 -5.05 -20.32
CA ILE A 352 -2.83 -4.01 -19.58
C ILE A 352 -2.63 -4.18 -18.08
N ALA A 353 -2.84 -5.38 -17.54
CA ALA A 353 -2.59 -5.65 -16.12
C ALA A 353 -1.15 -5.30 -15.72
N TYR A 354 -0.19 -5.65 -16.57
CA TYR A 354 1.21 -5.29 -16.40
C TYR A 354 1.44 -3.77 -16.43
N GLN A 355 0.92 -3.05 -17.41
CA GLN A 355 1.08 -1.58 -17.54
C GLN A 355 0.41 -0.83 -16.38
N LEU A 356 -0.75 -1.31 -15.90
CA LEU A 356 -1.44 -0.71 -14.75
C LEU A 356 -0.57 -0.78 -13.49
N ARG A 357 0.06 -1.93 -13.23
CA ARG A 357 1.01 -2.08 -12.12
C ARG A 357 2.27 -1.24 -12.32
N LEU A 358 2.90 -1.35 -13.48
CA LEU A 358 4.15 -0.67 -13.79
C LEU A 358 4.04 0.86 -13.72
N ARG A 359 2.89 1.41 -14.14
CA ARG A 359 2.62 2.85 -14.13
C ARG A 359 1.92 3.32 -12.85
N ASN A 360 1.68 2.42 -11.90
CA ASN A 360 0.94 2.67 -10.66
C ASN A 360 -0.39 3.41 -10.90
N MET A 361 -1.18 2.91 -11.88
CA MET A 361 -2.45 3.51 -12.30
C MET A 361 -3.61 3.01 -11.43
N GLY A 362 -4.37 3.94 -10.84
CA GLY A 362 -5.57 3.65 -10.05
C GLY A 362 -6.73 4.59 -10.40
N GLY A 363 -7.94 4.22 -9.97
CA GLY A 363 -9.17 4.94 -10.28
C GLY A 363 -10.05 4.20 -11.30
N LEU A 364 -10.96 4.92 -11.97
CA LEU A 364 -11.83 4.33 -12.98
C LEU A 364 -11.02 4.03 -14.25
N ILE A 365 -10.96 2.77 -14.64
CA ILE A 365 -10.27 2.30 -15.85
C ILE A 365 -11.30 1.68 -16.78
N ILE A 366 -11.31 2.14 -18.03
CA ILE A 366 -12.18 1.64 -19.10
C ILE A 366 -11.29 1.00 -20.16
N ILE A 367 -11.55 -0.26 -20.49
CA ILE A 367 -10.82 -1.01 -21.51
C ILE A 367 -11.77 -1.32 -22.66
N ASP A 368 -11.44 -0.80 -23.84
CA ASP A 368 -12.13 -1.07 -25.10
C ASP A 368 -11.42 -2.22 -25.83
N PHE A 369 -11.88 -3.45 -25.58
CA PHE A 369 -11.40 -4.64 -26.27
C PHE A 369 -12.01 -4.73 -27.67
N ILE A 370 -11.31 -5.38 -28.59
CA ILE A 370 -11.83 -5.62 -29.94
C ILE A 370 -13.07 -6.52 -29.86
N ASP A 371 -14.14 -6.16 -30.58
CA ASP A 371 -15.40 -6.88 -30.60
C ASP A 371 -15.25 -8.38 -30.87
N MET A 372 -15.93 -9.20 -30.07
CA MET A 372 -15.96 -10.66 -30.19
C MET A 372 -17.41 -11.14 -30.24
N GLU A 373 -17.79 -11.89 -31.29
CA GLU A 373 -19.14 -12.43 -31.45
C GLU A 373 -19.42 -13.54 -30.42
N ASN A 374 -18.47 -14.45 -30.24
CA ASN A 374 -18.59 -15.58 -29.33
C ASN A 374 -18.52 -15.17 -27.85
N ALA A 375 -19.54 -15.55 -27.08
CA ALA A 375 -19.62 -15.28 -25.64
C ALA A 375 -18.51 -15.99 -24.83
N ALA A 376 -18.13 -17.21 -25.22
CA ALA A 376 -17.09 -17.96 -24.53
C ALA A 376 -15.73 -17.25 -24.65
N ASN A 377 -15.47 -16.58 -25.78
CA ASN A 377 -14.25 -15.81 -25.99
C ASN A 377 -14.21 -14.56 -25.09
N ARG A 378 -15.34 -13.88 -24.91
CA ARG A 378 -15.46 -12.75 -23.98
C ARG A 378 -15.18 -13.16 -22.54
N GLU A 379 -15.77 -14.28 -22.10
CA GLU A 379 -15.55 -14.83 -20.77
C GLU A 379 -14.09 -15.25 -20.57
N TYR A 380 -13.45 -15.82 -21.59
CA TYR A 380 -12.05 -16.22 -21.50
C TYR A 380 -11.09 -15.03 -21.35
N VAL A 381 -11.33 -13.94 -22.08
CA VAL A 381 -10.57 -12.68 -21.92
C VAL A 381 -10.80 -12.08 -20.54
N PHE A 382 -12.04 -12.07 -20.06
CA PHE A 382 -12.37 -11.59 -18.71
C PHE A 382 -11.62 -12.36 -17.63
N ASN A 383 -11.65 -13.70 -17.68
CA ASN A 383 -10.93 -14.54 -16.72
C ASN A 383 -9.42 -14.34 -16.79
N THR A 384 -8.88 -14.11 -17.99
CA THR A 384 -7.44 -13.83 -18.19
C THR A 384 -7.02 -12.47 -17.61
N LEU A 385 -7.93 -11.49 -17.55
CA LEU A 385 -7.65 -10.20 -16.91
C LEU A 385 -7.76 -10.28 -15.38
N LYS A 386 -8.59 -11.20 -14.88
CA LYS A 386 -8.78 -11.43 -13.44
C LYS A 386 -7.63 -12.20 -12.80
N GLU A 387 -7.04 -13.14 -13.55
CA GLU A 387 -5.80 -13.85 -13.22
C GLU A 387 -4.59 -12.91 -13.26
#